data_AF-A0A2N2Y6D6-F1
#
_entry.id   AF-A0A2N2Y6D6-F1
#
_cell.length_a   1.000
_cell.length_b   1.000
_cell.length_c   1.000
_cell.angle_alpha   90.00
_cell.angle_beta   90.00
_cell.angle_gamma   90.00
#
_symmetry.space_group_name_H-M   'P 1'
#
loop_
_entity.id
_entity.type
_entity.pdbx_description
1 polymer ?
#
loop_
_entity_poly.entity_id
_entity_poly.type
_entity_poly.pdbx_seq_one_letter_code
_entity_poly.pdbx_strand_id
1 'polypeptide(L)'
;KFFQDYYLSPDEQISNIYQFPFDEVPNYPDSVVAARIAELDRNTPFDLVYNQHVKDFIDLYAVRKRALTSRTLGLAAIYFPMFEEMLDKYNMPLELKYLAVVESALNPTAVSRAGARGLWQFMYNTGKMYGLKSTSLVDDRSDPYKATDAACRHLRDLYDIYGDWSLALAAYNSGAGNVNKAIRRSGGVKNYWAVWPYLPRETRGYVPAFIAVTYVMNYATEHNLYPLNPGILFGGIDTILVKDALSFNQISEFLNIPLDQVKFLNPAYKEGIIPATPDKNYVVRLPKDKVPDFINNEKALYQFMTKQGLEREKMLATIKSATERTVHIVKKGETLGKIANKYHCKVNDIKKWNGLKKNYLKRGQRIVIYPAETTEKKQVVTKTDTSPKTPQTKSDTSIAVADKDQIKPDTNAHIKFTEEKIKSEDILHVVKKGENLGLIARNQNMTVKELMAINNLKKSTLRIGQRLVIKAAAKPLQKENQKFEYYTVKSGDTLFKIAQSIAKMTVDELKKINSITSDNALKAGQKIIVAIIQ
;
A
#
# COMPACT_ATOMS: atom_id res chain seq x y z
N LYS A 1 -1.53 -7.47 7.13
CA LYS A 1 -0.83 -8.32 6.15
C LYS A 1 -0.21 -7.50 5.01
N PHE A 2 -0.78 -7.46 3.81
CA PHE A 2 -0.11 -7.06 2.55
C PHE A 2 0.51 -5.65 2.45
N PHE A 3 0.01 -4.65 3.20
CA PHE A 3 0.52 -3.26 3.16
C PHE A 3 1.03 -2.74 4.51
N GLN A 4 1.42 -3.65 5.42
CA GLN A 4 1.92 -3.29 6.76
C GLN A 4 3.42 -3.58 6.87
N ASP A 5 4.18 -2.66 7.46
CA ASP A 5 5.65 -2.71 7.57
C ASP A 5 6.19 -3.75 8.59
N TYR A 6 5.33 -4.64 9.11
CA TYR A 6 5.63 -5.47 10.29
C TYR A 6 5.72 -6.98 10.04
N TYR A 7 5.57 -7.43 8.78
CA TYR A 7 5.74 -8.84 8.40
C TYR A 7 7.14 -9.07 7.85
N LEU A 8 8.14 -8.95 8.74
CA LEU A 8 9.48 -9.47 8.52
C LEU A 8 9.41 -11.00 8.51
N SER A 9 9.93 -11.65 7.47
CA SER A 9 9.85 -13.12 7.31
C SER A 9 11.12 -13.77 7.85
N PRO A 10 11.06 -14.97 8.44
CA PRO A 10 12.27 -15.73 8.79
C PRO A 10 13.25 -15.95 7.63
N ASP A 11 12.77 -15.85 6.38
CA ASP A 11 13.56 -15.98 5.14
C ASP A 11 14.69 -14.94 4.99
N GLU A 12 14.68 -13.87 5.80
CA GLU A 12 15.72 -12.81 5.82
C GLU A 12 17.15 -13.35 6.04
N GLN A 13 17.31 -14.51 6.68
CA GLN A 13 18.62 -15.15 6.84
C GLN A 13 19.12 -15.87 5.57
N ILE A 14 18.22 -16.28 4.67
CA ILE A 14 18.57 -17.04 3.46
C ILE A 14 19.06 -16.10 2.35
N SER A 15 18.54 -14.87 2.29
CA SER A 15 18.88 -13.89 1.24
C SER A 15 20.07 -12.99 1.54
N ASN A 16 20.62 -13.01 2.76
CA ASN A 16 21.71 -12.13 3.19
C ASN A 16 23.10 -12.62 2.72
N ILE A 17 23.30 -12.61 1.41
CA ILE A 17 24.53 -13.06 0.73
C ILE A 17 25.79 -12.32 1.25
N TYR A 18 25.64 -11.05 1.62
CA TYR A 18 26.72 -10.19 2.08
C TYR A 18 26.95 -10.21 3.61
N GLN A 19 26.15 -10.97 4.36
CA GLN A 19 26.23 -11.11 5.82
C GLN A 19 26.14 -9.79 6.61
N PHE A 20 25.47 -8.77 6.05
CA PHE A 20 25.27 -7.49 6.73
C PHE A 20 24.43 -7.67 8.01
N PRO A 21 24.69 -6.91 9.09
CA PRO A 21 23.73 -6.73 10.18
C PRO A 21 22.37 -6.25 9.63
N PHE A 22 21.26 -6.72 10.20
CA PHE A 22 19.92 -6.43 9.68
C PHE A 22 19.58 -4.93 9.63
N ASP A 23 20.09 -4.15 10.58
CA ASP A 23 19.91 -2.70 10.68
C ASP A 23 20.99 -1.89 9.95
N GLU A 24 22.02 -2.53 9.38
CA GLU A 24 23.02 -1.85 8.58
C GLU A 24 22.40 -1.32 7.28
N VAL A 25 22.79 -0.09 6.92
CA VAL A 25 22.50 0.51 5.63
C VAL A 25 23.83 0.70 4.89
N PRO A 26 24.20 -0.21 3.98
CA PRO A 26 25.44 -0.11 3.23
C PRO A 26 25.53 1.21 2.47
N ASN A 27 26.68 1.88 2.58
CA ASN A 27 26.96 3.11 1.86
C ASN A 27 28.02 2.84 0.77
N TYR A 28 27.71 3.23 -0.47
CA TYR A 28 28.59 3.01 -1.62
C TYR A 28 29.09 4.34 -2.18
N PRO A 29 30.37 4.44 -2.59
CA PRO A 29 30.85 5.59 -3.36
C PRO A 29 30.04 5.79 -4.64
N ASP A 30 29.88 7.04 -5.07
CA ASP A 30 29.11 7.39 -6.27
C ASP A 30 29.66 6.71 -7.54
N SER A 31 30.97 6.46 -7.61
CA SER A 31 31.59 5.69 -8.69
C SER A 31 31.10 4.24 -8.78
N VAL A 32 30.84 3.57 -7.65
CA VAL A 32 30.31 2.21 -7.61
C VAL A 32 28.84 2.19 -8.04
N VAL A 33 28.06 3.18 -7.60
CA VAL A 33 26.65 3.33 -7.98
C VAL A 33 26.52 3.64 -9.48
N ALA A 34 27.36 4.53 -10.00
CA ALA A 34 27.43 4.87 -11.42
C ALA A 34 27.84 3.67 -12.29
N ALA A 35 28.87 2.91 -11.89
CA ALA A 35 29.32 1.72 -12.61
C ALA A 35 28.23 0.63 -12.70
N ARG A 36 27.50 0.41 -11.59
CA ARG A 36 26.35 -0.51 -11.56
C ARG A 36 25.19 -0.05 -12.44
N ILE A 37 24.89 1.25 -12.48
CA ILE A 37 23.88 1.80 -13.39
C ILE A 37 24.31 1.64 -14.86
N ALA A 38 25.58 1.87 -15.18
CA ALA A 38 26.13 1.66 -16.52
C ALA A 38 26.14 0.17 -16.96
N GLU A 39 26.10 -0.79 -16.03
CA GLU A 39 25.89 -2.21 -16.34
C GLU A 39 24.42 -2.48 -16.74
N LEU A 40 23.46 -1.92 -16.01
CA LEU A 40 22.05 -2.04 -16.37
C LEU A 40 21.77 -1.37 -17.73
N ASP A 41 22.38 -0.20 -17.96
CA ASP A 41 22.26 0.59 -19.20
C ASP A 41 22.63 -0.21 -20.47
N ARG A 42 23.71 -0.99 -20.42
CA ARG A 42 24.17 -1.84 -21.54
C ARG A 42 23.15 -2.87 -22.02
N ASN A 43 22.18 -3.23 -21.17
CA ASN A 43 21.28 -4.35 -21.38
C ASN A 43 19.83 -3.90 -21.64
N THR A 44 19.60 -2.61 -21.88
CA THR A 44 18.26 -2.01 -21.94
C THR A 44 18.14 -0.96 -23.06
N PRO A 45 16.95 -0.73 -23.65
CA PRO A 45 16.73 0.35 -24.62
C PRO A 45 16.42 1.71 -23.99
N PHE A 46 16.75 1.89 -22.70
CA PHE A 46 16.68 3.16 -21.98
C PHE A 46 18.06 3.84 -21.90
N ASP A 47 18.06 5.14 -21.62
CA ASP A 47 19.25 5.95 -21.28
C ASP A 47 19.32 6.12 -19.75
N LEU A 48 19.93 5.15 -19.07
CA LEU A 48 20.04 5.07 -17.61
C LEU A 48 21.25 5.89 -17.11
N VAL A 49 21.14 7.21 -17.15
CA VAL A 49 22.23 8.11 -16.71
C VAL A 49 22.29 8.27 -15.19
N TYR A 50 23.43 7.95 -14.57
CA TYR A 50 23.71 8.36 -13.18
C TYR A 50 23.97 9.87 -13.07
N ASN A 51 23.27 10.53 -12.15
CA ASN A 51 23.51 11.92 -11.74
C ASN A 51 22.90 12.20 -10.36
N GLN A 52 23.11 13.40 -9.82
CA GLN A 52 22.62 13.78 -8.48
C GLN A 52 21.11 13.58 -8.30
N HIS A 53 20.29 13.86 -9.33
CA HIS A 53 18.84 13.66 -9.22
C HIS A 53 18.47 12.18 -9.11
N VAL A 54 19.17 11.30 -9.83
CA VAL A 54 19.02 9.85 -9.66
C VAL A 54 19.49 9.43 -8.27
N LYS A 55 20.66 9.91 -7.82
CA LYS A 55 21.19 9.61 -6.48
C LYS A 55 20.21 10.00 -5.36
N ASP A 56 19.59 11.17 -5.44
CA ASP A 56 18.61 11.63 -4.45
C ASP A 56 17.43 10.65 -4.31
N PHE A 57 17.01 10.00 -5.40
CA PHE A 57 16.00 8.94 -5.39
C PHE A 57 16.56 7.58 -4.95
N ILE A 58 17.79 7.22 -5.28
CA ILE A 58 18.44 6.01 -4.74
C ILE A 58 18.47 6.10 -3.22
N ASP A 59 18.95 7.22 -2.66
CA ASP A 59 18.93 7.46 -1.21
C ASP A 59 17.49 7.47 -0.65
N LEU A 60 16.48 7.84 -1.45
CA LEU A 60 15.07 7.78 -1.03
C LEU A 60 14.61 6.34 -0.82
N TYR A 61 14.87 5.45 -1.77
CA TYR A 61 14.38 4.07 -1.76
C TYR A 61 15.28 3.12 -0.95
N ALA A 62 16.60 3.26 -1.05
CA ALA A 62 17.58 2.38 -0.40
C ALA A 62 17.89 2.74 1.07
N VAL A 63 17.81 4.03 1.42
CA VAL A 63 18.14 4.52 2.78
C VAL A 63 16.90 4.97 3.53
N ARG A 64 16.11 5.90 2.98
CA ARG A 64 15.02 6.57 3.72
C ARG A 64 13.70 5.80 3.75
N LYS A 65 13.45 4.89 2.80
CA LYS A 65 12.17 4.15 2.67
C LYS A 65 12.34 2.63 2.62
N ARG A 66 13.36 2.08 3.30
CA ARG A 66 13.70 0.65 3.33
C ARG A 66 12.50 -0.28 3.47
N ALA A 67 11.62 -0.05 4.45
CA ALA A 67 10.40 -0.86 4.66
C ALA A 67 9.38 -0.82 3.49
N LEU A 68 9.27 0.32 2.79
CA LEU A 68 8.46 0.40 1.56
C LEU A 68 9.09 -0.43 0.44
N THR A 69 10.41 -0.35 0.29
CA THR A 69 11.17 -1.07 -0.73
C THR A 69 11.12 -2.58 -0.50
N SER A 70 11.37 -3.05 0.72
CA SER A 70 11.21 -4.46 1.11
C SER A 70 9.80 -5.02 0.86
N ARG A 71 8.74 -4.25 1.17
CA ARG A 71 7.38 -4.64 0.80
C ARG A 71 7.19 -4.68 -0.72
N THR A 72 7.76 -3.72 -1.45
CA THR A 72 7.65 -3.63 -2.90
C THR A 72 8.33 -4.83 -3.57
N LEU A 73 9.51 -5.24 -3.08
CA LEU A 73 10.20 -6.48 -3.48
C LEU A 73 9.30 -7.71 -3.23
N GLY A 74 8.60 -7.78 -2.10
CA GLY A 74 7.61 -8.83 -1.82
C GLY A 74 6.42 -8.84 -2.78
N LEU A 75 5.86 -7.65 -3.10
CA LEU A 75 4.75 -7.50 -4.04
C LEU A 75 5.18 -7.72 -5.51
N ALA A 76 6.46 -7.53 -5.84
CA ALA A 76 7.01 -7.81 -7.17
C ALA A 76 6.84 -9.29 -7.53
N ALA A 77 7.06 -10.21 -6.58
CA ALA A 77 6.83 -11.66 -6.76
C ALA A 77 5.35 -12.06 -7.00
N ILE A 78 4.42 -11.11 -6.92
CA ILE A 78 3.00 -11.29 -7.29
C ILE A 78 2.71 -10.64 -8.65
N TYR A 79 3.18 -9.41 -8.89
CA TYR A 79 2.75 -8.61 -10.04
C TYR A 79 3.73 -8.62 -11.22
N PHE A 80 5.04 -8.79 -11.00
CA PHE A 80 6.02 -8.73 -12.08
C PHE A 80 5.86 -9.84 -13.12
N PRO A 81 5.60 -11.12 -12.79
CA PRO A 81 5.38 -12.15 -13.80
C PRO A 81 4.23 -11.81 -14.77
N MET A 82 3.13 -11.26 -14.26
CA MET A 82 2.00 -10.76 -15.05
C MET A 82 2.33 -9.50 -15.86
N PHE A 83 3.20 -8.62 -15.33
CA PHE A 83 3.67 -7.45 -16.08
C PHE A 83 4.59 -7.84 -17.22
N GLU A 84 5.51 -8.77 -16.98
CA GLU A 84 6.47 -9.31 -17.93
C GLU A 84 5.73 -10.02 -19.08
N GLU A 85 4.80 -10.94 -18.77
CA GLU A 85 3.91 -11.58 -19.76
C GLU A 85 3.20 -10.58 -20.68
N MET A 86 2.71 -9.46 -20.13
CA MET A 86 2.03 -8.43 -20.92
C MET A 86 3.00 -7.53 -21.69
N LEU A 87 4.17 -7.21 -21.15
CA LEU A 87 5.19 -6.41 -21.85
C LEU A 87 5.77 -7.19 -23.03
N ASP A 88 6.07 -8.48 -22.84
CA ASP A 88 6.52 -9.39 -23.90
C ASP A 88 5.46 -9.54 -25.00
N LYS A 89 4.19 -9.72 -24.63
CA LYS A 89 3.04 -9.75 -25.58
C LYS A 89 2.96 -8.50 -26.45
N TYR A 90 3.39 -7.34 -25.95
CA TYR A 90 3.42 -6.08 -26.70
C TYR A 90 4.80 -5.75 -27.30
N ASN A 91 5.79 -6.64 -27.18
CA ASN A 91 7.19 -6.45 -27.57
C ASN A 91 7.77 -5.15 -26.99
N MET A 92 7.60 -4.97 -25.68
CA MET A 92 7.99 -3.77 -24.93
C MET A 92 9.11 -4.06 -23.92
N PRO A 93 9.95 -3.06 -23.56
CA PRO A 93 11.01 -3.24 -22.57
C PRO A 93 10.48 -3.67 -21.21
N LEU A 94 11.08 -4.71 -20.61
CA LEU A 94 10.63 -5.28 -19.34
C LEU A 94 10.78 -4.32 -18.15
N GLU A 95 11.70 -3.37 -18.21
CA GLU A 95 11.96 -2.36 -17.18
C GLU A 95 10.75 -1.45 -16.96
N LEU A 96 9.83 -1.34 -17.91
CA LEU A 96 8.57 -0.61 -17.73
C LEU A 96 7.73 -1.16 -16.56
N LYS A 97 7.98 -2.38 -16.08
CA LYS A 97 7.43 -2.90 -14.81
C LYS A 97 7.76 -2.04 -13.59
N TYR A 98 8.92 -1.37 -13.59
CA TYR A 98 9.34 -0.44 -12.52
C TYR A 98 8.52 0.85 -12.51
N LEU A 99 7.79 1.17 -13.58
CA LEU A 99 6.88 2.32 -13.59
C LEU A 99 5.75 2.15 -12.56
N ALA A 100 5.19 0.94 -12.44
CA ALA A 100 4.16 0.64 -11.44
C ALA A 100 4.68 0.75 -9.99
N VAL A 101 5.99 0.60 -9.78
CA VAL A 101 6.66 0.87 -8.50
C VAL A 101 6.75 2.38 -8.24
N VAL A 102 7.15 3.18 -9.23
CA VAL A 102 7.18 4.65 -9.11
C VAL A 102 5.78 5.21 -8.84
N GLU A 103 4.77 4.73 -9.56
CA GLU A 103 3.39 5.22 -9.48
C GLU A 103 2.64 4.82 -8.19
N SER A 104 2.79 3.57 -7.74
CA SER A 104 1.95 3.03 -6.65
C SER A 104 2.69 2.26 -5.55
N ALA A 105 4.00 2.03 -5.69
CA ALA A 105 4.73 1.01 -4.93
C ALA A 105 4.00 -0.36 -4.94
N LEU A 106 3.50 -0.74 -6.12
CA LEU A 106 2.71 -1.95 -6.37
C LEU A 106 1.43 -2.10 -5.53
N ASN A 107 0.80 -0.98 -5.15
CA ASN A 107 -0.49 -1.00 -4.46
C ASN A 107 -1.67 -0.83 -5.45
N PRO A 108 -2.44 -1.89 -5.78
CA PRO A 108 -3.56 -1.81 -6.72
C PRO A 108 -4.77 -1.02 -6.18
N THR A 109 -4.77 -0.66 -4.89
CA THR A 109 -5.80 0.19 -4.26
C THR A 109 -5.38 1.65 -4.10
N ALA A 110 -4.15 2.01 -4.50
CA ALA A 110 -3.63 3.37 -4.38
C ALA A 110 -4.51 4.39 -5.13
N VAL A 111 -4.74 5.54 -4.51
CA VAL A 111 -5.48 6.67 -5.09
C VAL A 111 -4.70 7.97 -4.86
N SER A 112 -4.32 8.67 -5.93
CA SER A 112 -3.63 9.96 -5.82
C SER A 112 -4.59 11.09 -5.43
N ARG A 113 -4.02 12.22 -4.96
CA ARG A 113 -4.78 13.46 -4.70
C ARG A 113 -5.53 14.00 -5.93
N ALA A 114 -5.12 13.60 -7.14
CA ALA A 114 -5.76 13.99 -8.40
C ALA A 114 -6.87 13.00 -8.84
N GLY A 115 -7.02 11.84 -8.19
CA GLY A 115 -7.97 10.80 -8.56
C GLY A 115 -7.42 9.74 -9.52
N ALA A 116 -6.09 9.71 -9.71
CA ALA A 116 -5.38 8.61 -10.34
C ALA A 116 -5.54 7.33 -9.50
N ARG A 117 -5.58 6.14 -10.10
CA ARG A 117 -5.91 4.90 -9.36
C ARG A 117 -5.18 3.66 -9.87
N GLY A 118 -4.82 2.77 -8.93
CA GLY A 118 -4.29 1.43 -9.18
C GLY A 118 -2.79 1.35 -9.39
N LEU A 119 -2.31 0.17 -9.81
CA LEU A 119 -0.88 -0.13 -9.97
C LEU A 119 -0.17 0.90 -10.87
N TRP A 120 -0.84 1.25 -11.96
CA TRP A 120 -0.37 2.15 -13.02
C TRP A 120 -0.91 3.60 -12.88
N GLN A 121 -1.57 3.93 -11.76
CA GLN A 121 -2.18 5.24 -11.46
C GLN A 121 -2.93 5.87 -12.66
N PHE A 122 -3.89 5.15 -13.24
CA PHE A 122 -4.68 5.71 -14.33
C PHE A 122 -5.59 6.87 -13.87
N MET A 123 -5.47 8.02 -14.53
CA MET A 123 -6.52 9.06 -14.49
C MET A 123 -7.78 8.54 -15.19
N TYR A 124 -8.98 8.93 -14.70
CA TYR A 124 -10.26 8.38 -15.19
C TYR A 124 -10.43 8.49 -16.71
N ASN A 125 -10.16 9.67 -17.31
CA ASN A 125 -10.31 9.89 -18.74
C ASN A 125 -9.32 9.06 -19.57
N THR A 126 -8.06 8.98 -19.14
CA THR A 126 -7.03 8.17 -19.80
C THR A 126 -7.38 6.68 -19.70
N GLY A 127 -7.73 6.18 -18.53
CA GLY A 127 -8.16 4.79 -18.36
C GLY A 127 -9.35 4.44 -19.26
N LYS A 128 -10.35 5.33 -19.36
CA LYS A 128 -11.49 5.17 -20.26
C LYS A 128 -11.08 5.13 -21.75
N MET A 129 -10.11 5.95 -22.16
CA MET A 129 -9.56 5.93 -23.54
C MET A 129 -8.98 4.55 -23.87
N TYR A 130 -8.28 3.93 -22.91
CA TYR A 130 -7.74 2.57 -23.05
C TYR A 130 -8.72 1.45 -22.63
N GLY A 131 -10.02 1.73 -22.51
CA GLY A 131 -11.08 0.74 -22.32
C GLY A 131 -11.41 0.37 -20.87
N LEU A 132 -10.74 0.96 -19.87
CA LEU A 132 -10.98 0.68 -18.45
C LEU A 132 -12.34 1.27 -18.03
N LYS A 133 -13.24 0.40 -17.54
CA LYS A 133 -14.58 0.78 -17.08
C LYS A 133 -14.53 1.14 -15.60
N SER A 134 -15.26 2.19 -15.20
CA SER A 134 -15.42 2.55 -13.79
C SER A 134 -16.88 2.93 -13.52
N THR A 135 -17.48 2.23 -12.56
CA THR A 135 -18.85 2.38 -12.06
C THR A 135 -18.82 2.65 -10.55
N SER A 136 -19.98 2.69 -9.89
CA SER A 136 -20.04 2.73 -8.42
C SER A 136 -19.53 1.44 -7.76
N LEU A 137 -19.64 0.28 -8.41
CA LEU A 137 -19.22 -1.03 -7.87
C LEU A 137 -17.89 -1.58 -8.42
N VAL A 138 -17.41 -1.13 -9.58
CA VAL A 138 -16.17 -1.64 -10.19
C VAL A 138 -15.27 -0.48 -10.65
N ASP A 139 -13.96 -0.64 -10.57
CA ASP A 139 -12.98 0.25 -11.21
C ASP A 139 -11.85 -0.58 -11.84
N ASP A 140 -11.91 -0.78 -13.15
CA ASP A 140 -10.93 -1.57 -13.90
C ASP A 140 -9.51 -0.97 -13.83
N ARG A 141 -9.36 0.31 -13.42
CA ARG A 141 -8.06 0.91 -13.12
C ARG A 141 -7.35 0.27 -11.93
N SER A 142 -8.10 -0.36 -11.03
CA SER A 142 -7.55 -1.18 -9.95
C SER A 142 -7.38 -2.65 -10.33
N ASP A 143 -7.95 -3.13 -11.44
CA ASP A 143 -7.75 -4.53 -11.85
C ASP A 143 -6.32 -4.75 -12.37
N PRO A 144 -5.54 -5.68 -11.79
CA PRO A 144 -4.13 -5.85 -12.16
C PRO A 144 -3.89 -6.16 -13.63
N TYR A 145 -4.71 -7.02 -14.25
CA TYR A 145 -4.54 -7.40 -15.66
C TYR A 145 -5.02 -6.30 -16.60
N LYS A 146 -6.25 -5.80 -16.40
CA LYS A 146 -6.82 -4.79 -17.30
C LYS A 146 -6.00 -3.49 -17.29
N ALA A 147 -5.57 -3.04 -16.10
CA ALA A 147 -4.76 -1.85 -15.98
C ALA A 147 -3.37 -2.02 -16.61
N THR A 148 -2.78 -3.23 -16.57
CA THR A 148 -1.50 -3.52 -17.23
C THR A 148 -1.63 -3.50 -18.74
N ASP A 149 -2.62 -4.21 -19.31
CA ASP A 149 -2.90 -4.18 -20.75
C ASP A 149 -3.14 -2.75 -21.27
N ALA A 150 -3.88 -1.94 -20.51
CA ALA A 150 -4.08 -0.52 -20.80
C ALA A 150 -2.79 0.31 -20.67
N ALA A 151 -1.91 0.01 -19.71
CA ALA A 151 -0.62 0.70 -19.54
C ALA A 151 0.32 0.40 -20.70
N CYS A 152 0.43 -0.86 -21.12
CA CYS A 152 1.27 -1.26 -22.26
C CYS A 152 0.83 -0.53 -23.54
N ARG A 153 -0.48 -0.57 -23.86
CA ARG A 153 -1.03 0.17 -25.01
C ARG A 153 -0.78 1.68 -24.89
N HIS A 154 -0.96 2.28 -23.72
CA HIS A 154 -0.70 3.72 -23.54
C HIS A 154 0.78 4.09 -23.72
N LEU A 155 1.69 3.32 -23.14
CA LEU A 155 3.13 3.56 -23.22
C LEU A 155 3.66 3.35 -24.64
N ARG A 156 3.16 2.35 -25.37
CA ARG A 156 3.46 2.17 -26.80
C ARG A 156 2.99 3.38 -27.63
N ASP A 157 1.73 3.79 -27.48
CA ASP A 157 1.22 4.97 -28.22
C ASP A 157 2.00 6.27 -27.89
N LEU A 158 2.60 6.37 -26.69
CA LEU A 158 3.52 7.46 -26.35
C LEU A 158 4.90 7.27 -26.98
N TYR A 159 5.44 6.06 -27.02
CA TYR A 159 6.69 5.76 -27.71
C TYR A 159 6.59 6.05 -29.21
N ASP A 160 5.49 5.68 -29.87
CA ASP A 160 5.21 5.96 -31.29
C ASP A 160 5.25 7.47 -31.62
N ILE A 161 4.96 8.34 -30.64
CA ILE A 161 5.05 9.81 -30.77
C ILE A 161 6.49 10.32 -30.61
N TYR A 162 7.25 9.74 -29.68
CA TYR A 162 8.55 10.31 -29.26
C TYR A 162 9.77 9.62 -29.88
N GLY A 163 9.72 8.32 -30.11
CA GLY A 163 10.87 7.47 -30.46
C GLY A 163 11.86 7.25 -29.31
N ASP A 164 11.50 7.68 -28.09
CA ASP A 164 12.36 7.70 -26.91
C ASP A 164 11.54 7.34 -25.66
N TRP A 165 11.99 6.32 -24.92
CA TRP A 165 11.24 5.82 -23.77
C TRP A 165 11.26 6.80 -22.58
N SER A 166 12.33 7.57 -22.38
CA SER A 166 12.42 8.55 -21.30
C SER A 166 11.43 9.73 -21.49
N LEU A 167 11.22 10.18 -22.72
CA LEU A 167 10.18 11.13 -23.11
C LEU A 167 8.78 10.51 -23.03
N ALA A 168 8.61 9.24 -23.40
CA ALA A 168 7.35 8.52 -23.20
C ALA A 168 6.97 8.44 -21.71
N LEU A 169 7.91 8.13 -20.82
CA LEU A 169 7.72 8.17 -19.37
C LEU A 169 7.36 9.57 -18.87
N ALA A 170 8.07 10.60 -19.32
CA ALA A 170 7.74 11.99 -18.99
C ALA A 170 6.33 12.41 -19.46
N ALA A 171 5.89 11.88 -20.60
CA ALA A 171 4.57 12.13 -21.17
C ALA A 171 3.46 11.32 -20.50
N TYR A 172 3.77 10.13 -19.96
CA TYR A 172 2.86 9.34 -19.13
C TYR A 172 2.50 10.11 -17.85
N ASN A 173 3.52 10.63 -17.15
CA ASN A 173 3.34 11.42 -15.93
C ASN A 173 2.62 12.77 -16.16
N SER A 174 3.02 13.51 -17.19
CA SER A 174 2.66 14.93 -17.34
C SER A 174 1.68 15.24 -18.48
N GLY A 175 1.37 14.24 -19.31
CA GLY A 175 0.66 14.38 -20.57
C GLY A 175 1.57 14.89 -21.70
N ALA A 176 1.44 14.27 -22.88
CA ALA A 176 2.18 14.64 -24.10
C ALA A 176 2.16 16.15 -24.43
N GLY A 177 1.08 16.86 -24.11
CA GLY A 177 0.96 18.30 -24.32
C GLY A 177 1.95 19.15 -23.49
N ASN A 178 2.44 18.66 -22.36
CA ASN A 178 3.48 19.33 -21.56
C ASN A 178 4.88 19.00 -22.07
N VAL A 179 5.14 17.73 -22.40
CA VAL A 179 6.41 17.31 -23.03
C VAL A 179 6.62 18.02 -24.37
N ASN A 180 5.59 18.13 -25.21
CA ASN A 180 5.66 18.84 -26.50
C ASN A 180 5.95 20.35 -26.33
N LYS A 181 5.51 20.97 -25.22
CA LYS A 181 5.89 22.36 -24.89
C LYS A 181 7.34 22.45 -24.44
N ALA A 182 7.84 21.46 -23.70
CA ALA A 182 9.22 21.41 -23.24
C ALA A 182 10.19 21.17 -24.41
N ILE A 183 9.89 20.24 -25.33
CA ILE A 183 10.64 19.99 -26.57
C ILE A 183 10.74 21.26 -27.43
N ARG A 184 9.66 22.01 -27.60
CA ARG A 184 9.72 23.30 -28.33
C ARG A 184 10.58 24.36 -27.64
N ARG A 185 10.73 24.30 -26.31
CA ARG A 185 11.57 25.22 -25.53
C ARG A 185 13.04 24.82 -25.50
N SER A 186 13.36 23.54 -25.67
CA SER A 186 14.73 23.02 -25.85
C SER A 186 15.23 23.08 -27.31
N GLY A 187 14.62 23.93 -28.16
CA GLY A 187 15.02 24.06 -29.57
C GLY A 187 14.60 22.89 -30.47
N GLY A 188 13.68 22.02 -30.03
CA GLY A 188 13.19 20.87 -30.80
C GLY A 188 13.90 19.55 -30.50
N VAL A 189 14.92 19.55 -29.63
CA VAL A 189 15.68 18.34 -29.27
C VAL A 189 14.79 17.29 -28.61
N LYS A 190 14.76 16.08 -29.17
CA LYS A 190 14.05 14.90 -28.63
C LYS A 190 14.96 14.03 -27.75
N ASN A 191 15.52 14.60 -26.69
CA ASN A 191 16.27 13.87 -25.66
C ASN A 191 15.77 14.30 -24.28
N TYR A 192 15.54 13.36 -23.36
CA TYR A 192 14.95 13.68 -22.06
C TYR A 192 15.77 14.69 -21.26
N TRP A 193 17.08 14.53 -21.16
CA TRP A 193 17.95 15.42 -20.37
C TRP A 193 18.05 16.84 -20.96
N ALA A 194 18.05 16.97 -22.28
CA ALA A 194 17.96 18.28 -22.96
C ALA A 194 16.59 18.97 -22.75
N VAL A 195 15.51 18.19 -22.63
CA VAL A 195 14.14 18.67 -22.40
C VAL A 195 13.87 18.95 -20.91
N TRP A 196 14.62 18.30 -20.01
CA TRP A 196 14.46 18.33 -18.55
C TRP A 196 14.33 19.73 -17.94
N PRO A 197 15.15 20.75 -18.30
CA PRO A 197 15.06 22.09 -17.73
C PRO A 197 13.73 22.80 -18.03
N TYR A 198 12.96 22.32 -19.00
CA TYR A 198 11.69 22.91 -19.45
C TYR A 198 10.45 22.11 -19.04
N LEU A 199 10.62 20.89 -18.50
CA LEU A 199 9.54 20.06 -17.97
C LEU A 199 8.90 20.68 -16.71
N PRO A 200 7.64 20.34 -16.38
CA PRO A 200 7.04 20.66 -15.09
C PRO A 200 7.89 20.12 -13.93
N ARG A 201 7.93 20.86 -12.81
CA ARG A 201 8.79 20.50 -11.65
C ARG A 201 8.53 19.10 -11.11
N GLU A 202 7.27 18.66 -11.09
CA GLU A 202 6.88 17.30 -10.65
C GLU A 202 7.44 16.22 -11.59
N THR A 203 7.43 16.48 -12.90
CA THR A 203 7.85 15.55 -13.96
C THR A 203 9.37 15.42 -14.08
N ARG A 204 10.13 16.45 -13.69
CA ARG A 204 11.61 16.41 -13.64
C ARG A 204 12.15 15.32 -12.73
N GLY A 205 11.42 14.95 -11.68
CA GLY A 205 11.80 13.85 -10.80
C GLY A 205 11.40 12.47 -11.32
N TYR A 206 10.59 12.38 -12.37
CA TYR A 206 9.90 11.13 -12.74
C TYR A 206 10.83 10.09 -13.37
N VAL A 207 11.60 10.45 -14.40
CA VAL A 207 12.60 9.54 -15.00
C VAL A 207 13.76 9.28 -14.03
N PRO A 208 14.29 10.27 -13.27
CA PRO A 208 15.25 9.98 -12.21
C PRO A 208 14.75 8.96 -11.16
N ALA A 209 13.47 9.04 -10.78
CA ALA A 209 12.86 8.04 -9.90
C ALA A 209 12.77 6.65 -10.55
N PHE A 210 12.45 6.58 -11.85
CA PHE A 210 12.42 5.32 -12.61
C PHE A 210 13.81 4.67 -12.69
N ILE A 211 14.86 5.43 -13.02
CA ILE A 211 16.25 4.94 -13.05
C ILE A 211 16.66 4.45 -11.65
N ALA A 212 16.37 5.24 -10.60
CA ALA A 212 16.70 4.87 -9.23
C ALA A 212 15.96 3.63 -8.74
N VAL A 213 14.68 3.45 -9.09
CA VAL A 213 13.93 2.23 -8.78
C VAL A 213 14.50 1.03 -9.54
N THR A 214 14.81 1.19 -10.83
CA THR A 214 15.44 0.15 -11.65
C THR A 214 16.75 -0.34 -11.01
N TYR A 215 17.60 0.60 -10.58
CA TYR A 215 18.82 0.29 -9.82
C TYR A 215 18.52 -0.42 -8.49
N VAL A 216 17.70 0.17 -7.61
CA VAL A 216 17.46 -0.36 -6.25
C VAL A 216 16.77 -1.72 -6.26
N MET A 217 15.94 -2.02 -7.26
CA MET A 217 15.27 -3.32 -7.39
C MET A 217 16.21 -4.42 -7.94
N ASN A 218 17.22 -4.09 -8.74
CA ASN A 218 18.22 -5.05 -9.23
C ASN A 218 19.39 -5.26 -8.26
N TYR A 219 19.76 -4.24 -7.48
CA TYR A 219 20.83 -4.28 -6.48
C TYR A 219 20.31 -4.29 -5.03
N ALA A 220 19.11 -4.86 -4.80
CA ALA A 220 18.44 -4.82 -3.50
C ALA A 220 19.29 -5.48 -2.39
N THR A 221 19.88 -6.63 -2.68
CA THR A 221 20.77 -7.40 -1.81
C THR A 221 21.98 -6.60 -1.33
N GLU A 222 22.61 -5.83 -2.23
CA GLU A 222 23.75 -4.97 -1.97
C GLU A 222 23.39 -3.82 -1.04
N HIS A 223 22.15 -3.33 -1.12
CA HIS A 223 21.61 -2.34 -0.17
C HIS A 223 21.05 -2.97 1.10
N ASN A 224 21.29 -4.26 1.33
CA ASN A 224 20.76 -5.01 2.48
C ASN A 224 19.23 -4.94 2.55
N LEU A 225 18.54 -5.12 1.42
CA LEU A 225 17.08 -5.06 1.29
C LEU A 225 16.53 -6.40 0.81
N TYR A 226 15.62 -6.97 1.58
CA TYR A 226 15.00 -8.26 1.29
C TYR A 226 13.48 -8.13 1.08
N PRO A 227 12.86 -9.00 0.27
CA PRO A 227 11.41 -9.03 0.10
C PRO A 227 10.69 -9.43 1.39
N LEU A 228 9.66 -8.67 1.77
CA LEU A 228 8.72 -9.13 2.80
C LEU A 228 7.83 -10.21 2.21
N ASN A 229 7.75 -11.39 2.84
CA ASN A 229 6.90 -12.47 2.35
C ASN A 229 5.42 -12.05 2.33
N PRO A 230 4.77 -11.95 1.15
CA PRO A 230 3.38 -11.48 1.05
C PRO A 230 2.35 -12.54 1.49
N GLY A 231 2.78 -13.79 1.67
CA GLY A 231 1.94 -14.93 2.05
C GLY A 231 1.14 -15.56 0.91
N ILE A 232 1.32 -15.09 -0.33
CA ILE A 232 0.84 -15.71 -1.57
C ILE A 232 1.71 -15.22 -2.74
N LEU A 233 2.10 -16.10 -3.65
CA LEU A 233 2.91 -15.79 -4.84
C LEU A 233 2.06 -15.90 -6.11
N PHE A 234 2.54 -15.36 -7.23
CA PHE A 234 1.82 -15.38 -8.52
C PHE A 234 1.28 -16.77 -8.89
N GLY A 235 2.11 -17.81 -8.89
CA GLY A 235 1.70 -19.19 -9.23
C GLY A 235 0.71 -19.86 -8.25
N GLY A 236 0.47 -19.24 -7.09
CA GLY A 236 -0.54 -19.66 -6.11
C GLY A 236 -1.89 -18.94 -6.28
N ILE A 237 -2.04 -18.08 -7.30
CA ILE A 237 -3.27 -17.35 -7.63
C ILE A 237 -3.86 -17.93 -8.92
N ASP A 238 -5.18 -18.08 -8.97
CA ASP A 238 -5.89 -18.50 -10.17
C ASP A 238 -7.23 -17.71 -10.31
N THR A 239 -7.87 -17.80 -11.46
CA THR A 239 -9.03 -16.99 -11.86
C THR A 239 -10.28 -17.83 -12.11
N ILE A 240 -11.44 -17.27 -11.77
CA ILE A 240 -12.74 -17.86 -12.09
C ILE A 240 -13.74 -16.82 -12.57
N LEU A 241 -14.58 -17.22 -13.54
CA LEU A 241 -15.71 -16.42 -14.02
C LEU A 241 -16.92 -16.59 -13.12
N VAL A 242 -17.30 -15.49 -12.47
CA VAL A 242 -18.52 -15.33 -11.67
C VAL A 242 -19.67 -14.92 -12.59
N LYS A 243 -20.81 -15.62 -12.45
CA LYS A 243 -21.99 -15.53 -13.35
C LYS A 243 -23.25 -14.97 -12.69
N ASP A 244 -23.25 -14.83 -11.37
CA ASP A 244 -24.34 -14.25 -10.58
C ASP A 244 -23.77 -13.35 -9.47
N ALA A 245 -24.61 -12.48 -8.91
CA ALA A 245 -24.26 -11.55 -7.86
C ALA A 245 -23.60 -12.27 -6.66
N LEU A 246 -22.38 -11.84 -6.32
CA LEU A 246 -21.57 -12.47 -5.29
C LEU A 246 -20.86 -11.42 -4.44
N SER A 247 -20.73 -11.67 -3.13
CA SER A 247 -19.98 -10.81 -2.22
C SER A 247 -18.69 -11.45 -1.73
N PHE A 248 -17.72 -10.61 -1.35
CA PHE A 248 -16.49 -11.06 -0.71
C PHE A 248 -16.72 -11.74 0.64
N ASN A 249 -17.80 -11.40 1.36
CA ASN A 249 -18.14 -12.06 2.62
C ASN A 249 -18.62 -13.50 2.37
N GLN A 250 -19.42 -13.75 1.32
CA GLN A 250 -19.80 -15.12 0.92
C GLN A 250 -18.56 -15.93 0.52
N ILE A 251 -17.68 -15.39 -0.34
CA ILE A 251 -16.41 -16.04 -0.71
C ILE A 251 -15.57 -16.36 0.54
N SER A 252 -15.41 -15.38 1.44
CA SER A 252 -14.58 -15.49 2.64
C SER A 252 -15.10 -16.56 3.61
N GLU A 253 -16.40 -16.54 3.91
CA GLU A 253 -17.01 -17.45 4.88
C GLU A 253 -17.21 -18.86 4.32
N PHE A 254 -17.58 -19.00 3.04
CA PHE A 254 -17.86 -20.29 2.41
C PHE A 254 -16.60 -21.08 2.06
N LEU A 255 -15.56 -20.42 1.51
CA LEU A 255 -14.31 -21.07 1.12
C LEU A 255 -13.23 -21.04 2.23
N ASN A 256 -13.57 -20.45 3.39
CA ASN A 256 -12.66 -20.21 4.51
C ASN A 256 -11.39 -19.43 4.12
N ILE A 257 -11.56 -18.36 3.34
CA ILE A 257 -10.47 -17.47 2.90
C ILE A 257 -10.52 -16.18 3.74
N PRO A 258 -9.41 -15.68 4.30
CA PRO A 258 -9.38 -14.39 5.00
C PRO A 258 -9.93 -13.24 4.13
N LEU A 259 -10.88 -12.47 4.66
CA LEU A 259 -11.55 -11.40 3.91
C LEU A 259 -10.58 -10.32 3.39
N ASP A 260 -9.46 -10.07 4.07
CA ASP A 260 -8.41 -9.16 3.61
C ASP A 260 -7.64 -9.73 2.42
N GLN A 261 -7.45 -11.05 2.36
CA GLN A 261 -6.87 -11.75 1.19
C GLN A 261 -7.82 -11.73 -0.01
N VAL A 262 -9.13 -11.97 0.19
CA VAL A 262 -10.13 -11.82 -0.89
C VAL A 262 -10.10 -10.40 -1.46
N LYS A 263 -10.08 -9.37 -0.59
CA LYS A 263 -9.97 -7.95 -0.98
C LYS A 263 -8.67 -7.62 -1.69
N PHE A 264 -7.54 -8.17 -1.24
CA PHE A 264 -6.22 -7.93 -1.83
C PHE A 264 -6.10 -8.50 -3.24
N LEU A 265 -6.63 -9.71 -3.49
CA LEU A 265 -6.64 -10.35 -4.80
C LEU A 265 -7.66 -9.70 -5.78
N ASN A 266 -8.70 -9.04 -5.25
CA ASN A 266 -9.81 -8.50 -6.03
C ASN A 266 -10.00 -6.96 -5.87
N PRO A 267 -8.95 -6.15 -6.07
CA PRO A 267 -8.94 -4.71 -5.76
C PRO A 267 -9.85 -3.83 -6.66
N ALA A 268 -10.36 -4.40 -7.76
CA ALA A 268 -11.25 -3.71 -8.70
C ALA A 268 -12.68 -3.49 -8.15
N TYR A 269 -13.15 -4.35 -7.24
CA TYR A 269 -14.51 -4.31 -6.73
C TYR A 269 -14.63 -3.38 -5.51
N LYS A 270 -15.63 -2.50 -5.55
CA LYS A 270 -16.00 -1.57 -4.48
C LYS A 270 -17.10 -2.22 -3.63
N GLU A 271 -17.20 -1.79 -2.37
CA GLU A 271 -18.13 -2.34 -1.36
C GLU A 271 -18.03 -3.87 -1.12
N GLY A 272 -17.06 -4.57 -1.74
CA GLY A 272 -16.94 -6.02 -1.68
C GLY A 272 -18.02 -6.78 -2.47
N ILE A 273 -18.60 -6.15 -3.50
CA ILE A 273 -19.67 -6.72 -4.34
C ILE A 273 -19.16 -6.95 -5.76
N ILE A 274 -19.38 -8.16 -6.29
CA ILE A 274 -19.17 -8.54 -7.68
C ILE A 274 -20.53 -8.49 -8.40
N PRO A 275 -20.81 -7.47 -9.22
CA PRO A 275 -22.13 -7.24 -9.81
C PRO A 275 -22.32 -8.05 -11.10
N ALA A 276 -22.10 -9.36 -11.03
CA ALA A 276 -22.28 -10.28 -12.15
C ALA A 276 -23.76 -10.61 -12.39
N THR A 277 -24.08 -10.88 -13.65
CA THR A 277 -25.39 -11.31 -14.13
C THR A 277 -25.18 -12.34 -15.24
N PRO A 278 -26.19 -13.15 -15.63
CA PRO A 278 -26.06 -14.13 -16.70
C PRO A 278 -25.48 -13.56 -18.01
N ASP A 279 -25.87 -12.33 -18.37
CA ASP A 279 -25.38 -11.63 -19.57
C ASP A 279 -24.04 -10.90 -19.37
N LYS A 280 -23.49 -10.87 -18.16
CA LYS A 280 -22.32 -10.06 -17.80
C LYS A 280 -21.51 -10.67 -16.65
N ASN A 281 -20.62 -11.57 -17.02
CA ASN A 281 -19.71 -12.23 -16.11
C ASN A 281 -18.55 -11.31 -15.67
N TYR A 282 -17.95 -11.64 -14.52
CA TYR A 282 -16.79 -10.95 -13.94
C TYR A 282 -15.74 -11.94 -13.45
N VAL A 283 -14.46 -11.54 -13.45
CA VAL A 283 -13.35 -12.40 -13.01
C VAL A 283 -13.04 -12.16 -11.53
N VAL A 284 -13.06 -13.22 -10.73
CA VAL A 284 -12.52 -13.24 -9.37
C VAL A 284 -11.20 -14.00 -9.35
N ARG A 285 -10.24 -13.49 -8.57
CA ARG A 285 -8.94 -14.10 -8.30
C ARG A 285 -8.97 -14.73 -6.90
N LEU A 286 -8.59 -16.00 -6.80
CA LEU A 286 -8.58 -16.77 -5.56
C LEU A 286 -7.20 -17.44 -5.37
N PRO A 287 -6.88 -17.89 -4.15
CA PRO A 287 -5.86 -18.93 -3.96
C PRO A 287 -6.18 -20.15 -4.83
N LYS A 288 -5.19 -20.69 -5.52
CA LYS A 288 -5.37 -21.76 -6.51
C LYS A 288 -5.97 -23.03 -5.92
N ASP A 289 -5.63 -23.35 -4.67
CA ASP A 289 -6.21 -24.44 -3.88
C ASP A 289 -7.72 -24.28 -3.61
N LYS A 290 -8.28 -23.07 -3.79
CA LYS A 290 -9.69 -22.74 -3.55
C LYS A 290 -10.55 -22.66 -4.79
N VAL A 291 -9.97 -22.78 -5.98
CA VAL A 291 -10.73 -22.81 -7.23
C VAL A 291 -11.58 -24.09 -7.37
N PRO A 292 -11.10 -25.31 -7.03
CA PRO A 292 -11.94 -26.52 -7.05
C PRO A 292 -13.14 -26.42 -6.10
N ASP A 293 -12.91 -25.92 -4.87
CA ASP A 293 -13.98 -25.68 -3.87
C ASP A 293 -15.06 -24.73 -4.41
N PHE A 294 -14.66 -23.65 -5.12
CA PHE A 294 -15.61 -22.74 -5.78
C PHE A 294 -16.40 -23.46 -6.89
N ILE A 295 -15.73 -24.14 -7.82
CA ILE A 295 -16.36 -24.77 -8.99
C ILE A 295 -17.40 -25.80 -8.56
N ASN A 296 -17.01 -26.70 -7.64
CA ASN A 296 -17.87 -27.79 -7.17
C ASN A 296 -19.12 -27.28 -6.41
N ASN A 297 -19.08 -26.05 -5.90
CA ASN A 297 -20.14 -25.46 -5.08
C ASN A 297 -20.74 -24.16 -5.64
N GLU A 298 -20.50 -23.83 -6.92
CA GLU A 298 -20.82 -22.51 -7.51
C GLU A 298 -22.25 -22.05 -7.19
N LYS A 299 -23.24 -22.94 -7.36
CA LYS A 299 -24.67 -22.64 -7.06
C LYS A 299 -24.93 -22.41 -5.57
N ALA A 300 -24.34 -23.23 -4.71
CA ALA A 300 -24.49 -23.12 -3.25
C ALA A 300 -23.83 -21.83 -2.72
N LEU A 301 -22.68 -21.44 -3.28
CA LEU A 301 -21.98 -20.20 -2.95
C LEU A 301 -22.82 -18.95 -3.30
N TYR A 302 -23.49 -18.90 -4.46
CA TYR A 302 -24.37 -17.79 -4.81
C TYR A 302 -25.59 -17.67 -3.88
N GLN A 303 -26.06 -18.80 -3.33
CA GLN A 303 -27.18 -18.89 -2.39
C GLN A 303 -26.75 -18.76 -0.92
N PHE A 304 -25.45 -18.76 -0.62
CA PHE A 304 -24.95 -18.79 0.75
C PHE A 304 -25.32 -17.52 1.53
N MET A 305 -25.91 -17.71 2.71
CA MET A 305 -26.23 -16.65 3.66
C MET A 305 -25.09 -16.52 4.68
N THR A 306 -24.51 -15.33 4.78
CA THR A 306 -23.40 -15.08 5.71
C THR A 306 -23.86 -15.00 7.17
N LYS A 307 -22.93 -15.16 8.12
CA LYS A 307 -23.19 -15.08 9.57
C LYS A 307 -23.76 -13.73 10.02
N GLN A 308 -23.52 -12.66 9.26
CA GLN A 308 -24.10 -11.33 9.51
C GLN A 308 -25.50 -11.16 8.91
N GLY A 309 -26.09 -12.22 8.35
CA GLY A 309 -27.39 -12.17 7.68
C GLY A 309 -27.36 -11.25 6.47
N LEU A 310 -26.36 -11.38 5.60
CA LEU A 310 -26.28 -10.58 4.37
C LEU A 310 -27.51 -10.85 3.49
N GLU A 311 -28.51 -9.98 3.62
CA GLU A 311 -29.71 -10.01 2.81
C GLU A 311 -29.30 -9.84 1.34
N ARG A 312 -29.39 -10.95 0.57
CA ARG A 312 -29.14 -10.97 -0.88
C ARG A 312 -29.93 -9.87 -1.59
N GLU A 313 -31.12 -9.55 -1.11
CA GLU A 313 -31.95 -8.42 -1.54
C GLU A 313 -31.25 -7.06 -1.43
N LYS A 314 -30.59 -6.76 -0.29
CA LYS A 314 -29.81 -5.52 -0.12
C LYS A 314 -28.64 -5.46 -1.10
N MET A 315 -27.98 -6.59 -1.38
CA MET A 315 -26.91 -6.65 -2.39
C MET A 315 -27.46 -6.40 -3.80
N LEU A 316 -28.56 -7.05 -4.16
CA LEU A 316 -29.22 -6.89 -5.46
C LEU A 316 -29.74 -5.47 -5.67
N ALA A 317 -30.32 -4.84 -4.64
CA ALA A 317 -30.70 -3.42 -4.66
C ALA A 317 -29.49 -2.49 -4.82
N THR A 318 -28.36 -2.82 -4.19
CA THR A 318 -27.09 -2.09 -4.39
C THR A 318 -26.56 -2.24 -5.81
N ILE A 319 -26.72 -3.42 -6.43
CA ILE A 319 -26.33 -3.68 -7.82
C ILE A 319 -27.25 -2.93 -8.80
N LYS A 320 -28.56 -2.96 -8.57
CA LYS A 320 -29.57 -2.29 -9.40
C LYS A 320 -29.38 -0.77 -9.42
N SER A 321 -29.19 -0.16 -8.26
CA SER A 321 -28.83 1.27 -8.15
C SER A 321 -27.45 1.59 -8.75
N ALA A 322 -26.52 0.64 -8.79
CA ALA A 322 -25.20 0.86 -9.39
C ALA A 322 -25.17 0.88 -10.92
N THR A 323 -26.17 0.28 -11.60
CA THR A 323 -26.15 0.08 -13.05
C THR A 323 -26.61 1.28 -13.89
N GLU A 324 -27.38 2.22 -13.33
CA GLU A 324 -28.05 3.29 -14.09
C GLU A 324 -27.14 4.50 -14.43
N ARG A 325 -26.04 4.28 -15.15
CA ARG A 325 -25.14 5.38 -15.55
C ARG A 325 -25.87 6.42 -16.42
N THR A 326 -26.16 7.58 -15.82
CA THR A 326 -26.82 8.72 -16.46
C THR A 326 -25.81 9.82 -16.80
N VAL A 327 -26.01 10.54 -17.92
CA VAL A 327 -25.25 11.77 -18.21
C VAL A 327 -26.17 12.98 -17.99
N HIS A 328 -25.87 13.76 -16.96
CA HIS A 328 -26.58 14.97 -16.64
C HIS A 328 -25.92 16.18 -17.34
N ILE A 329 -26.74 17.07 -17.92
CA ILE A 329 -26.29 18.33 -18.52
C ILE A 329 -26.68 19.47 -17.58
N VAL A 330 -25.67 20.15 -17.01
CA VAL A 330 -25.87 21.18 -15.98
C VAL A 330 -26.68 22.36 -16.52
N LYS A 331 -27.85 22.60 -15.93
CA LYS A 331 -28.75 23.71 -16.25
C LYS A 331 -28.36 25.00 -15.50
N LYS A 332 -29.00 26.12 -15.86
CA LYS A 332 -28.81 27.43 -15.22
C LYS A 332 -29.21 27.33 -13.73
N GLY A 333 -28.28 27.59 -12.81
CA GLY A 333 -28.55 27.64 -11.36
C GLY A 333 -28.52 26.29 -10.63
N GLU A 334 -28.15 25.19 -11.31
CA GLU A 334 -27.85 23.91 -10.64
C GLU A 334 -26.46 23.96 -9.97
N THR A 335 -26.34 23.25 -8.83
CA THR A 335 -25.09 23.08 -8.09
C THR A 335 -24.87 21.60 -7.84
N LEU A 336 -23.64 21.18 -7.50
CA LEU A 336 -23.39 19.78 -7.13
C LEU A 336 -24.31 19.29 -6.02
N GLY A 337 -24.68 20.12 -5.04
CA GLY A 337 -25.63 19.74 -3.98
C GLY A 337 -27.04 19.49 -4.50
N LYS A 338 -27.56 20.36 -5.38
CA LYS A 338 -28.86 20.15 -6.02
C LYS A 338 -28.89 18.89 -6.89
N ILE A 339 -27.81 18.63 -7.62
CA ILE A 339 -27.66 17.47 -8.49
C ILE A 339 -27.49 16.18 -7.65
N ALA A 340 -26.68 16.23 -6.60
CA ALA A 340 -26.53 15.15 -5.62
C ALA A 340 -27.89 14.73 -5.02
N ASN A 341 -28.67 15.70 -4.55
CA ASN A 341 -30.00 15.44 -4.00
C ASN A 341 -30.96 14.88 -5.05
N LYS A 342 -30.96 15.43 -6.27
CA LYS A 342 -31.81 14.99 -7.40
C LYS A 342 -31.55 13.55 -7.85
N TYR A 343 -30.31 13.08 -7.73
CA TYR A 343 -29.89 11.73 -8.13
C TYR A 343 -29.51 10.87 -6.91
N HIS A 344 -29.94 11.25 -5.70
CA HIS A 344 -29.79 10.50 -4.45
C HIS A 344 -28.36 9.98 -4.16
N CYS A 345 -27.35 10.72 -4.61
CA CYS A 345 -25.93 10.37 -4.46
C CYS A 345 -25.17 11.46 -3.70
N LYS A 346 -23.97 11.16 -3.18
CA LYS A 346 -23.19 12.16 -2.43
C LYS A 346 -22.44 13.09 -3.39
N VAL A 347 -22.37 14.38 -3.04
CA VAL A 347 -21.57 15.40 -3.76
C VAL A 347 -20.15 14.91 -4.05
N ASN A 348 -19.50 14.29 -3.06
CA ASN A 348 -18.13 13.78 -3.20
C ASN A 348 -18.00 12.67 -4.24
N ASP A 349 -19.05 11.89 -4.51
CA ASP A 349 -19.00 10.81 -5.48
C ASP A 349 -19.19 11.36 -6.90
N ILE A 350 -20.11 12.32 -7.10
CA ILE A 350 -20.16 13.11 -8.35
C ILE A 350 -18.80 13.76 -8.65
N LYS A 351 -18.14 14.33 -7.63
CA LYS A 351 -16.80 14.92 -7.80
C LYS A 351 -15.77 13.89 -8.25
N LYS A 352 -15.75 12.70 -7.66
CA LYS A 352 -14.85 11.59 -8.05
C LYS A 352 -15.12 11.13 -9.49
N TRP A 353 -16.39 10.88 -9.84
CA TRP A 353 -16.80 10.40 -11.17
C TRP A 353 -16.45 11.37 -12.30
N ASN A 354 -16.33 12.66 -12.00
CA ASN A 354 -16.13 13.74 -12.98
C ASN A 354 -14.80 14.49 -12.83
N GLY A 355 -13.89 14.05 -11.94
CA GLY A 355 -12.61 14.71 -11.70
C GLY A 355 -12.71 16.14 -11.14
N LEU A 356 -13.82 16.50 -10.49
CA LEU A 356 -14.10 17.87 -10.06
C LEU A 356 -13.41 18.19 -8.73
N LYS A 357 -12.37 19.04 -8.77
CA LYS A 357 -11.67 19.52 -7.57
C LYS A 357 -12.54 20.48 -6.74
N LYS A 358 -13.19 21.45 -7.40
CA LYS A 358 -14.07 22.47 -6.79
C LYS A 358 -15.54 22.08 -6.96
N ASN A 359 -16.45 22.76 -6.24
CA ASN A 359 -17.89 22.51 -6.32
C ASN A 359 -18.59 23.28 -7.46
N TYR A 360 -17.82 24.06 -8.23
CA TYR A 360 -18.28 24.84 -9.36
C TYR A 360 -18.55 23.96 -10.59
N LEU A 361 -19.65 24.26 -11.29
CA LEU A 361 -20.06 23.63 -12.53
C LEU A 361 -20.35 24.71 -13.58
N LYS A 362 -19.95 24.49 -14.83
CA LYS A 362 -20.33 25.37 -15.95
C LYS A 362 -21.72 24.98 -16.47
N ARG A 363 -22.52 25.97 -16.89
CA ARG A 363 -23.76 25.71 -17.65
C ARG A 363 -23.42 24.91 -18.92
N GLY A 364 -24.22 23.90 -19.24
CA GLY A 364 -24.01 23.01 -20.38
C GLY A 364 -22.93 21.93 -20.14
N GLN A 365 -22.24 21.94 -18.99
CA GLN A 365 -21.27 20.90 -18.65
C GLN A 365 -21.97 19.54 -18.55
N ARG A 366 -21.47 18.56 -19.28
CA ARG A 366 -21.89 17.16 -19.16
C ARG A 366 -21.15 16.54 -17.98
N ILE A 367 -21.90 15.95 -17.04
CA ILE A 367 -21.34 15.20 -15.91
C ILE A 367 -21.98 13.81 -15.84
N VAL A 368 -21.15 12.80 -15.58
CA VAL A 368 -21.56 11.41 -15.35
C VAL A 368 -22.09 11.28 -13.94
N ILE A 369 -23.27 10.68 -13.80
CA ILE A 369 -23.96 10.42 -12.55
C ILE A 369 -24.31 8.94 -12.50
N TYR A 370 -24.19 8.31 -11.34
CA TYR A 370 -24.77 7.01 -11.02
C TYR A 370 -25.83 7.29 -9.96
N PRO A 371 -27.12 7.41 -10.31
CA PRO A 371 -28.20 7.69 -9.37
C PRO A 371 -28.36 6.54 -8.38
N ALA A 372 -28.83 6.83 -7.17
CA ALA A 372 -29.44 5.78 -6.34
C ALA A 372 -30.95 5.74 -6.59
N GLU A 373 -31.56 4.55 -6.59
CA GLU A 373 -33.01 4.43 -6.77
C GLU A 373 -33.78 5.12 -5.64
N THR A 374 -34.78 5.92 -6.01
CA THR A 374 -35.88 6.26 -5.12
C THR A 374 -36.88 5.11 -5.08
N THR A 375 -37.07 4.53 -3.90
CA THR A 375 -38.31 3.81 -3.60
C THR A 375 -39.46 4.80 -3.54
N GLU A 376 -40.16 4.98 -4.66
CA GLU A 376 -41.38 5.77 -4.72
C GLU A 376 -42.43 5.16 -3.78
N LYS A 377 -42.63 5.80 -2.61
CA LYS A 377 -43.77 5.49 -1.77
C LYS A 377 -45.03 6.02 -2.47
N LYS A 378 -45.97 5.10 -2.74
CA LYS A 378 -47.32 5.42 -3.22
C LYS A 378 -47.94 6.54 -2.38
N GLN A 379 -48.65 7.43 -3.07
CA GLN A 379 -49.35 8.56 -2.47
C GLN A 379 -50.39 8.10 -1.45
N VAL A 380 -50.49 8.83 -0.33
CA VAL A 380 -51.73 8.99 0.43
C VAL A 380 -51.97 10.50 0.57
N VAL A 381 -53.18 10.94 0.25
CA VAL A 381 -53.56 12.35 0.17
C VAL A 381 -54.46 12.72 1.34
N THR A 382 -54.03 13.68 2.16
CA THR A 382 -54.88 14.56 2.99
C THR A 382 -54.03 15.79 3.37
N LYS A 383 -54.25 16.93 2.70
CA LYS A 383 -55.15 18.04 3.06
C LYS A 383 -54.63 18.95 4.20
N THR A 384 -54.16 20.13 3.77
CA THR A 384 -54.34 21.49 4.34
C THR A 384 -54.38 21.67 5.86
N ASP A 385 -53.50 22.56 6.39
CA ASP A 385 -53.99 23.87 6.83
C ASP A 385 -52.90 24.98 6.93
N THR A 386 -53.32 26.19 7.33
CA THR A 386 -52.76 27.51 6.97
C THR A 386 -51.58 28.08 7.80
N SER A 387 -50.77 28.90 7.11
CA SER A 387 -50.05 30.16 7.46
C SER A 387 -50.45 30.98 8.73
N PRO A 388 -49.75 32.09 9.11
CA PRO A 388 -48.42 32.65 8.71
C PRO A 388 -47.53 33.22 9.86
N LYS A 389 -46.25 33.59 9.58
CA LYS A 389 -45.68 34.96 9.79
C LYS A 389 -44.16 35.11 9.46
N THR A 390 -43.88 35.75 8.32
CA THR A 390 -43.08 36.98 8.04
C THR A 390 -41.86 37.44 8.90
N PRO A 391 -40.97 38.36 8.40
CA PRO A 391 -39.49 38.19 8.47
C PRO A 391 -38.66 39.43 8.89
N GLN A 392 -37.32 39.30 9.00
CA GLN A 392 -36.33 40.42 8.88
C GLN A 392 -35.02 39.90 8.21
N THR A 393 -34.56 40.38 7.04
CA THR A 393 -33.63 41.53 6.75
C THR A 393 -32.35 41.55 7.62
N LYS A 394 -31.11 41.42 7.12
CA LYS A 394 -30.30 42.04 6.00
C LYS A 394 -29.57 43.35 6.37
N SER A 395 -28.24 43.26 6.48
CA SER A 395 -27.16 44.20 6.05
C SER A 395 -25.81 43.52 6.40
N ASP A 396 -24.81 43.38 5.52
CA ASP A 396 -23.84 44.38 5.00
C ASP A 396 -22.99 45.01 6.14
N THR A 397 -21.64 45.13 6.10
CA THR A 397 -20.70 45.24 4.96
C THR A 397 -19.22 44.89 5.34
N SER A 398 -18.38 44.52 4.35
CA SER A 398 -16.90 44.75 4.12
C SER A 398 -15.95 45.33 5.22
N ILE A 399 -14.60 45.12 5.33
CA ILE A 399 -13.42 45.22 4.40
C ILE A 399 -12.18 44.45 4.99
N ALA A 400 -11.11 44.20 4.19
CA ALA A 400 -9.79 43.57 4.50
C ALA A 400 -8.78 44.46 5.32
N VAL A 401 -7.46 44.24 5.54
CA VAL A 401 -6.29 43.76 4.72
C VAL A 401 -5.05 43.34 5.58
N ALA A 402 -4.38 42.20 5.27
CA ALA A 402 -3.00 41.75 5.66
C ALA A 402 -2.61 41.75 7.17
N ASP A 403 -1.44 41.33 7.69
CA ASP A 403 -0.22 40.60 7.23
C ASP A 403 0.30 39.71 8.43
N LYS A 404 1.49 39.10 8.33
CA LYS A 404 2.46 38.61 9.37
C LYS A 404 2.14 38.81 10.88
N ASP A 405 2.59 37.99 11.85
CA ASP A 405 3.80 37.13 11.90
C ASP A 405 3.71 36.04 13.01
N GLN A 406 4.76 35.21 13.09
CA GLN A 406 5.17 34.24 14.13
C GLN A 406 4.55 34.27 15.55
N ILE A 407 4.14 33.09 16.05
CA ILE A 407 4.23 32.70 17.48
C ILE A 407 4.76 31.25 17.59
N LYS A 408 5.81 31.04 18.40
CA LYS A 408 6.30 29.73 18.88
C LYS A 408 5.72 29.43 20.29
N PRO A 409 6.20 28.39 20.99
CA PRO A 409 5.65 27.05 21.05
C PRO A 409 4.82 26.84 22.33
N ASP A 410 3.57 26.36 22.23
CA ASP A 410 2.82 26.09 23.45
C ASP A 410 3.24 24.79 24.15
N THR A 411 3.29 24.87 25.47
CA THR A 411 3.95 23.96 26.40
C THR A 411 3.00 22.94 27.04
N ASN A 412 3.59 21.88 27.60
CA ASN A 412 3.06 21.14 28.75
C ASN A 412 1.61 20.59 28.68
N ALA A 413 1.43 19.52 27.89
CA ALA A 413 0.47 18.47 28.26
C ALA A 413 1.16 17.42 29.17
N HIS A 414 1.42 17.78 30.44
CA HIS A 414 1.72 16.80 31.47
C HIS A 414 0.49 15.92 31.69
N ILE A 415 0.50 14.69 31.14
CA ILE A 415 -0.37 13.65 31.67
C ILE A 415 0.15 13.32 33.06
N LYS A 416 -0.55 13.80 34.09
CA LYS A 416 -0.36 13.32 35.46
C LYS A 416 -0.62 11.82 35.49
N PHE A 417 0.44 11.02 35.62
CA PHE A 417 0.30 9.67 36.13
C PHE A 417 0.04 9.80 37.63
N THR A 418 -1.17 9.44 38.07
CA THR A 418 -1.40 9.17 39.49
C THR A 418 -0.79 7.80 39.81
N GLU A 419 -0.02 7.71 40.88
CA GLU A 419 0.79 6.53 41.21
C GLU A 419 -0.03 5.33 41.73
N GLU A 420 -1.35 5.49 41.87
CA GLU A 420 -2.27 4.59 42.59
C GLU A 420 -2.62 3.27 41.87
N LYS A 421 -1.97 2.90 40.76
CA LYS A 421 -2.25 1.64 40.02
C LYS A 421 -1.04 0.88 39.48
N ILE A 422 0.13 1.06 40.09
CA ILE A 422 1.29 0.18 39.84
C ILE A 422 1.26 -0.93 40.89
N LYS A 423 1.20 -2.20 40.46
CA LYS A 423 1.38 -3.34 41.39
C LYS A 423 2.88 -3.51 41.68
N SER A 424 3.23 -4.10 42.81
CA SER A 424 4.62 -4.34 43.25
C SER A 424 5.46 -5.28 42.35
N GLU A 425 4.89 -5.72 41.22
CA GLU A 425 5.44 -6.66 40.25
C GLU A 425 5.60 -6.04 38.84
N ASP A 426 5.16 -4.78 38.67
CA ASP A 426 5.17 -4.06 37.39
C ASP A 426 6.51 -3.31 37.20
N ILE A 427 7.19 -3.57 36.08
CA ILE A 427 8.45 -2.90 35.70
C ILE A 427 8.12 -1.70 34.77
N LEU A 428 8.89 -0.60 34.87
CA LEU A 428 8.70 0.60 34.07
C LEU A 428 9.79 0.74 32.98
N HIS A 429 9.42 0.50 31.73
CA HIS A 429 10.32 0.66 30.57
C HIS A 429 10.23 2.08 30.00
N VAL A 430 11.38 2.69 29.69
CA VAL A 430 11.45 4.01 29.03
C VAL A 430 11.89 3.83 27.59
N VAL A 431 11.04 4.21 26.64
CA VAL A 431 11.26 4.04 25.19
C VAL A 431 12.49 4.79 24.72
N LYS A 432 13.47 4.05 24.20
CA LYS A 432 14.74 4.56 23.66
C LYS A 432 14.63 4.86 22.16
N LYS A 433 15.60 5.62 21.63
CA LYS A 433 15.72 5.89 20.19
C LYS A 433 15.88 4.58 19.41
N GLY A 434 14.98 4.32 18.47
CA GLY A 434 14.97 3.10 17.64
C GLY A 434 14.04 1.99 18.14
N GLU A 435 13.54 2.05 19.39
CA GLU A 435 12.61 1.05 19.90
C GLU A 435 11.19 1.21 19.32
N ASN A 436 10.50 0.08 19.18
CA ASN A 436 9.08 0.01 18.85
C ASN A 436 8.39 -1.05 19.72
N LEU A 437 7.06 -1.09 19.73
CA LEU A 437 6.31 -2.03 20.56
C LEU A 437 6.66 -3.50 20.31
N GLY A 438 7.05 -3.88 19.08
CA GLY A 438 7.46 -5.25 18.75
C GLY A 438 8.77 -5.63 19.42
N LEU A 439 9.77 -4.75 19.40
CA LEU A 439 11.03 -4.92 20.12
C LEU A 439 10.80 -5.01 21.64
N ILE A 440 10.04 -4.07 22.21
CA ILE A 440 9.80 -4.01 23.65
C ILE A 440 9.00 -5.23 24.13
N ALA A 441 7.93 -5.62 23.43
CA ALA A 441 7.12 -6.77 23.80
C ALA A 441 7.92 -8.09 23.70
N ARG A 442 8.70 -8.27 22.62
CA ARG A 442 9.57 -9.44 22.43
C ARG A 442 10.64 -9.54 23.51
N ASN A 443 11.31 -8.44 23.86
CA ASN A 443 12.32 -8.41 24.92
C ASN A 443 11.75 -8.72 26.32
N GLN A 444 10.42 -8.62 26.49
CA GLN A 444 9.70 -8.88 27.74
C GLN A 444 8.80 -10.12 27.66
N ASN A 445 9.04 -11.01 26.68
CA ASN A 445 8.30 -12.27 26.47
C ASN A 445 6.76 -12.10 26.45
N MET A 446 6.26 -11.01 25.88
CA MET A 446 4.83 -10.74 25.72
C MET A 446 4.48 -10.34 24.28
N THR A 447 3.20 -10.35 23.95
CA THR A 447 2.71 -9.87 22.64
C THR A 447 2.57 -8.35 22.61
N VAL A 448 2.66 -7.77 21.41
CA VAL A 448 2.34 -6.34 21.19
C VAL A 448 0.92 -6.00 21.65
N LYS A 449 -0.03 -6.95 21.51
CA LYS A 449 -1.42 -6.78 21.94
C LYS A 449 -1.52 -6.63 23.46
N GLU A 450 -0.80 -7.45 24.22
CA GLU A 450 -0.75 -7.36 25.69
C GLU A 450 -0.06 -6.08 26.15
N LEU A 451 1.11 -5.75 25.57
CA LEU A 451 1.83 -4.51 25.87
C LEU A 451 0.96 -3.27 25.61
N MET A 452 0.21 -3.24 24.49
CA MET A 452 -0.73 -2.16 24.18
C MET A 452 -1.92 -2.12 25.13
N ALA A 453 -2.47 -3.28 25.53
CA ALA A 453 -3.59 -3.36 26.46
C ALA A 453 -3.21 -2.87 27.86
N ILE A 454 -2.06 -3.31 28.39
CA ILE A 454 -1.52 -2.87 29.69
C ILE A 454 -1.32 -1.35 29.71
N ASN A 455 -0.88 -0.76 28.59
CA ASN A 455 -0.57 0.67 28.47
C ASN A 455 -1.71 1.52 27.86
N ASN A 456 -2.92 0.96 27.69
CA ASN A 456 -4.08 1.62 27.07
C ASN A 456 -3.79 2.31 25.71
N LEU A 457 -2.85 1.74 24.92
CA LEU A 457 -2.39 2.33 23.67
C LEU A 457 -3.38 2.09 22.53
N LYS A 458 -3.98 3.17 22.00
CA LYS A 458 -4.88 3.12 20.85
C LYS A 458 -4.17 3.07 19.48
N LYS A 459 -2.83 3.21 19.46
CA LYS A 459 -1.99 3.26 18.24
C LYS A 459 -0.62 2.64 18.54
N SER A 460 0.06 2.13 17.52
CA SER A 460 1.37 1.48 17.65
C SER A 460 2.58 2.44 17.66
N THR A 461 2.37 3.71 17.35
CA THR A 461 3.42 4.76 17.39
C THR A 461 3.81 5.10 18.82
N LEU A 462 5.10 4.93 19.13
CA LEU A 462 5.72 5.38 20.39
C LEU A 462 6.48 6.69 20.19
N ARG A 463 6.71 7.42 21.28
CA ARG A 463 7.64 8.56 21.34
C ARG A 463 8.87 8.19 22.17
N ILE A 464 10.04 8.71 21.79
CA ILE A 464 11.25 8.59 22.60
C ILE A 464 10.99 9.25 23.97
N GLY A 465 11.39 8.59 25.07
CA GLY A 465 11.11 9.01 26.44
C GLY A 465 9.71 8.65 26.96
N GLN A 466 8.84 8.08 26.13
CA GLN A 466 7.55 7.54 26.59
C GLN A 466 7.79 6.41 27.60
N ARG A 467 7.06 6.42 28.71
CA ARG A 467 7.11 5.35 29.72
C ARG A 467 6.02 4.31 29.44
N LEU A 468 6.37 3.04 29.58
CA LEU A 468 5.47 1.90 29.42
C LEU A 468 5.58 0.97 30.63
N VAL A 469 4.44 0.53 31.15
CA VAL A 469 4.34 -0.53 32.16
C VAL A 469 4.47 -1.89 31.47
N ILE A 470 5.35 -2.74 31.99
CA ILE A 470 5.56 -4.12 31.55
C ILE A 470 5.43 -5.04 32.77
N LYS A 471 4.65 -6.12 32.63
CA LYS A 471 4.43 -7.09 33.71
C LYS A 471 5.56 -8.11 33.76
N ALA A 472 6.03 -8.44 34.96
CA ALA A 472 6.90 -9.60 35.16
C ALA A 472 6.25 -10.88 34.61
N ALA A 473 7.06 -11.75 34.01
CA ALA A 473 6.58 -12.82 33.13
C ALA A 473 5.69 -13.86 33.85
N ALA A 474 4.51 -14.12 33.29
CA ALA A 474 3.66 -15.22 33.74
C ALA A 474 4.14 -16.56 33.14
N LYS A 475 4.71 -17.40 33.99
CA LYS A 475 5.04 -18.85 33.86
C LYS A 475 5.52 -19.38 32.48
N PRO A 476 6.75 -19.94 32.39
CA PRO A 476 7.23 -20.57 31.15
C PRO A 476 6.45 -21.83 30.77
N LEU A 477 6.46 -22.18 29.48
CA LEU A 477 6.06 -23.51 29.02
C LEU A 477 6.94 -24.59 29.68
N GLN A 478 6.37 -25.79 29.83
CA GLN A 478 6.97 -26.89 30.58
C GLN A 478 8.36 -27.27 30.06
N LYS A 479 9.29 -27.56 30.98
CA LYS A 479 10.64 -28.03 30.65
C LYS A 479 10.61 -29.50 30.27
N GLU A 480 10.90 -29.81 29.01
CA GLU A 480 11.36 -31.13 28.59
C GLU A 480 12.78 -31.41 29.12
N ASN A 481 13.21 -32.67 29.11
CA ASN A 481 14.48 -33.11 29.71
C ASN A 481 15.69 -32.38 29.09
N GLN A 482 16.28 -31.46 29.85
CA GLN A 482 17.47 -30.70 29.47
C GLN A 482 18.73 -31.53 29.73
N LYS A 483 19.43 -31.91 28.66
CA LYS A 483 20.77 -32.51 28.72
C LYS A 483 21.81 -31.39 28.64
N PHE A 484 22.84 -31.42 29.48
CA PHE A 484 23.91 -30.41 29.45
C PHE A 484 25.15 -30.93 28.73
N GLU A 485 25.70 -30.13 27.81
CA GLU A 485 26.90 -30.46 27.03
C GLU A 485 27.88 -29.29 26.96
N TYR A 486 29.16 -29.57 26.66
CA TYR A 486 30.18 -28.54 26.49
C TYR A 486 30.24 -28.04 25.06
N TYR A 487 29.90 -26.78 24.86
CA TYR A 487 30.14 -26.05 23.62
C TYR A 487 31.49 -25.33 23.66
N THR A 488 32.27 -25.42 22.58
CA THR A 488 33.52 -24.65 22.42
C THR A 488 33.24 -23.39 21.60
N VAL A 489 33.39 -22.23 22.23
CA VAL A 489 33.12 -20.90 21.66
C VAL A 489 33.99 -20.66 20.43
N LYS A 490 33.37 -20.32 19.31
CA LYS A 490 34.04 -20.04 18.03
C LYS A 490 34.30 -18.55 17.87
N SER A 491 35.19 -18.19 16.94
CA SER A 491 35.39 -16.78 16.58
C SER A 491 34.09 -16.20 16.00
N GLY A 492 33.65 -15.06 16.55
CA GLY A 492 32.38 -14.42 16.16
C GLY A 492 31.13 -14.90 16.92
N ASP A 493 31.25 -15.84 17.86
CA ASP A 493 30.16 -16.19 18.77
C ASP A 493 29.91 -15.10 19.82
N THR A 494 28.66 -14.99 20.27
CA THR A 494 28.24 -14.15 21.40
C THR A 494 27.32 -14.94 22.32
N LEU A 495 27.16 -14.51 23.58
CA LEU A 495 26.23 -15.18 24.51
C LEU A 495 24.82 -15.26 23.93
N PHE A 496 24.39 -14.21 23.22
CA PHE A 496 23.11 -14.18 22.51
C PHE A 496 23.01 -15.25 21.43
N LYS A 497 24.02 -15.36 20.55
CA LYS A 497 24.04 -16.40 19.50
C LYS A 497 23.97 -17.80 20.11
N ILE A 498 24.85 -18.10 21.07
CA ILE A 498 24.93 -19.44 21.67
C ILE A 498 23.63 -19.78 22.44
N ALA A 499 23.09 -18.83 23.23
CA ALA A 499 21.85 -19.02 23.98
C ALA A 499 20.66 -19.33 23.06
N GLN A 500 20.53 -18.59 21.95
CA GLN A 500 19.41 -18.69 21.04
C GLN A 500 19.51 -19.90 20.07
N SER A 501 20.67 -20.11 19.44
CA SER A 501 20.79 -21.08 18.33
C SER A 501 21.25 -22.47 18.76
N ILE A 502 21.97 -22.59 19.88
CA ILE A 502 22.52 -23.86 20.37
C ILE A 502 21.81 -24.29 21.65
N ALA A 503 21.74 -23.40 22.64
CA ALA A 503 21.31 -23.76 23.98
C ALA A 503 19.78 -23.64 24.23
N LYS A 504 19.02 -23.16 23.23
CA LYS A 504 17.56 -22.92 23.27
C LYS A 504 17.06 -22.29 24.60
N MET A 505 17.82 -21.36 25.15
CA MET A 505 17.58 -20.74 26.47
C MET A 505 17.80 -19.22 26.42
N THR A 506 17.53 -18.53 27.52
CA THR A 506 17.87 -17.10 27.63
C THR A 506 19.36 -16.88 27.86
N VAL A 507 19.86 -15.70 27.49
CA VAL A 507 21.25 -15.28 27.76
C VAL A 507 21.57 -15.33 29.25
N ASP A 508 20.62 -14.96 30.11
CA ASP A 508 20.84 -14.92 31.56
C ASP A 508 20.85 -16.32 32.19
N GLU A 509 20.10 -17.28 31.65
CA GLU A 509 20.24 -18.70 32.01
C GLU A 509 21.62 -19.24 31.58
N LEU A 510 22.07 -18.95 30.36
CA LEU A 510 23.39 -19.37 29.88
C LEU A 510 24.51 -18.76 30.72
N LYS A 511 24.41 -17.48 31.08
CA LYS A 511 25.32 -16.80 32.01
C LYS A 511 25.35 -17.48 33.36
N LYS A 512 24.17 -17.78 33.94
CA LYS A 512 24.02 -18.38 35.27
C LYS A 512 24.60 -19.79 35.35
N ILE A 513 24.43 -20.61 34.32
CA ILE A 513 25.00 -21.98 34.24
C ILE A 513 26.53 -21.95 34.14
N ASN A 514 27.10 -20.87 33.59
CA ASN A 514 28.54 -20.73 33.34
C ASN A 514 29.25 -19.76 34.29
N SER A 515 28.57 -19.24 35.32
CA SER A 515 29.07 -18.18 36.21
C SER A 515 29.63 -16.94 35.49
N ILE A 516 29.06 -16.61 34.33
CA ILE A 516 29.51 -15.48 33.49
C ILE A 516 28.90 -14.17 33.98
N THR A 517 29.75 -13.25 34.44
CA THR A 517 29.34 -11.99 35.07
C THR A 517 29.30 -10.77 34.14
N SER A 518 29.78 -10.87 32.89
CA SER A 518 29.67 -9.80 31.90
C SER A 518 29.56 -10.30 30.46
N ASP A 519 28.92 -9.52 29.59
CA ASP A 519 28.68 -9.89 28.19
C ASP A 519 29.95 -10.00 27.33
N ASN A 520 31.04 -9.33 27.74
CA ASN A 520 32.33 -9.34 27.04
C ASN A 520 33.28 -10.46 27.52
N ALA A 521 32.80 -11.40 28.35
CA ALA A 521 33.64 -12.43 28.97
C ALA A 521 33.90 -13.67 28.10
N LEU A 522 33.21 -13.82 26.96
CA LEU A 522 33.44 -14.95 26.04
C LEU A 522 34.72 -14.77 25.23
N LYS A 523 35.58 -15.79 25.24
CA LYS A 523 36.77 -15.87 24.37
C LYS A 523 36.65 -17.05 23.40
N ALA A 524 37.09 -16.86 22.16
CA ALA A 524 37.19 -17.98 21.22
C ALA A 524 38.11 -19.08 21.80
N GLY A 525 37.71 -20.35 21.68
CA GLY A 525 38.34 -21.51 22.30
C GLY A 525 37.88 -21.82 23.73
N GLN A 526 37.13 -20.92 24.39
CA GLN A 526 36.57 -21.19 25.72
C GLN A 526 35.50 -22.29 25.64
N LYS A 527 35.49 -23.21 26.60
CA LYS A 527 34.40 -24.18 26.76
C LYS A 527 33.36 -23.63 27.73
N ILE A 528 32.09 -23.66 27.33
CA ILE A 528 30.94 -23.29 28.15
C ILE A 528 29.89 -24.40 28.10
N ILE A 529 29.14 -24.58 29.18
CA ILE A 529 28.05 -25.53 29.30
C ILE A 529 26.80 -24.93 28.65
N VAL A 530 26.17 -25.68 27.76
CA VAL A 530 24.87 -25.37 27.15
C VAL A 530 23.87 -26.45 27.56
N ALA A 531 22.60 -26.09 27.78
CA ALA A 531 21.54 -27.09 27.81
C ALA A 531 21.05 -27.32 26.38
N ILE A 532 20.84 -28.57 26.00
CA ILE A 532 20.14 -28.95 24.78
C ILE A 532 18.90 -29.74 25.16
N ILE A 533 17.83 -29.56 24.40
CA ILE A 533 16.58 -30.33 24.54
C ILE A 533 16.77 -31.61 23.72
N GLN A 534 16.48 -32.77 24.32
CA GLN A 534 16.42 -34.05 23.60
C GLN A 534 15.13 -34.18 22.80
#